data_AF-A0A1A0DBC7-F1
#
_entry.id   AF-A0A1A0DBC7-F1
#
_cell.length_a   1.000
_cell.length_b   1.000
_cell.length_c   1.000
_cell.angle_alpha   90.00
_cell.angle_beta   90.00
_cell.angle_gamma   90.00
#
_symmetry.space_group_name_H-M   'P 1'
#
loop_
_entity.id
_entity.type
_entity.pdbx_description
1 polymer ?
#
loop_
_entity_poly.entity_id
_entity_poly.type
_entity_poly.pdbx_seq_one_letter_code
_entity_poly.pdbx_strand_id
1 'polypeptide(L)'
;MKKALLALGLLPLLAACGTTKQAKLNQAVFDVDSAYHVLASPMPDVMAGKVPGVTLTDTQKAIAKAASQTMFNEIQSLETSIENGNSITQTAVSALQTDLASFETCWAGLKTGTTPDACAAIGGSK
;
A
#
# COMPACT_ATOMS: atom_id res chain seq x y z
N MET A 1 -46.38 -13.75 38.76
CA MET A 1 -46.28 -13.61 37.29
C MET A 1 -44.81 -13.76 36.91
N LYS A 2 -44.49 -14.77 36.08
CA LYS A 2 -43.13 -15.26 35.82
C LYS A 2 -42.49 -14.51 34.64
N LYS A 3 -41.40 -13.80 34.96
CA LYS A 3 -40.10 -13.68 34.29
C LYS A 3 -40.00 -13.50 32.75
N ALA A 4 -39.14 -12.52 32.44
CA ALA A 4 -38.07 -12.52 31.44
C ALA A 4 -38.35 -11.91 30.05
N LEU A 5 -37.90 -10.65 29.93
CA LEU A 5 -37.28 -10.10 28.72
C LEU A 5 -36.21 -11.07 28.20
N LEU A 6 -36.24 -11.48 26.94
CA LEU A 6 -35.12 -12.07 26.21
C LEU A 6 -35.42 -12.14 24.70
N ALA A 7 -34.95 -11.17 23.92
CA ALA A 7 -34.64 -11.31 22.49
C ALA A 7 -33.84 -10.10 21.98
N LEU A 8 -32.69 -9.84 22.62
CA LEU A 8 -31.67 -8.88 22.17
C LEU A 8 -30.31 -9.57 22.05
N GLY A 9 -30.32 -10.83 21.62
CA GLY A 9 -29.11 -11.63 21.45
C GLY A 9 -29.08 -12.19 20.04
N LEU A 10 -28.37 -11.51 19.12
CA LEU A 10 -27.68 -12.12 17.97
C LEU A 10 -26.91 -11.10 17.10
N LEU A 11 -26.43 -10.00 17.68
CA LEU A 11 -25.40 -9.17 17.02
C LEU A 11 -24.21 -8.92 17.96
N PRO A 12 -23.32 -9.90 18.21
CA PRO A 12 -22.01 -9.61 18.76
C PRO A 12 -20.91 -10.07 17.80
N LEU A 13 -20.82 -9.51 16.59
CA LEU A 13 -19.63 -9.72 15.73
C LEU A 13 -19.21 -8.49 14.93
N LEU A 14 -19.62 -7.28 15.34
CA LEU A 14 -18.90 -6.06 14.94
C LEU A 14 -17.74 -5.82 15.91
N ALA A 15 -16.83 -6.80 16.00
CA ALA A 15 -15.50 -6.56 16.54
C ALA A 15 -14.66 -5.96 15.42
N ALA A 16 -14.73 -4.64 15.31
CA ALA A 16 -13.71 -3.81 14.69
C ALA A 16 -12.31 -4.14 15.29
N CYS A 17 -11.27 -3.98 14.48
CA CYS A 17 -9.86 -4.24 14.80
C CYS A 17 -9.58 -5.71 15.19
N GLY A 18 -9.29 -6.54 14.20
CA GLY A 18 -8.93 -7.93 14.49
C GLY A 18 -7.73 -7.98 15.44
N THR A 19 -7.95 -8.59 16.60
CA THR A 19 -6.98 -8.63 17.71
C THR A 19 -5.92 -9.70 17.53
N THR A 20 -6.05 -10.54 16.51
CA THR A 20 -5.08 -11.59 16.20
C THR A 20 -3.85 -11.02 15.51
N LYS A 21 -2.71 -11.72 15.64
CA LYS A 21 -1.49 -11.36 14.90
C LYS A 21 -1.76 -11.28 13.40
N GLN A 22 -2.52 -12.22 12.86
CA GLN A 22 -2.85 -12.27 11.44
C GLN A 22 -3.69 -11.06 11.00
N ALA A 23 -4.69 -10.66 11.78
CA ALA A 23 -5.49 -9.50 11.44
C ALA A 23 -4.69 -8.19 11.46
N LYS A 24 -3.70 -8.05 12.34
CA LYS A 24 -2.77 -6.92 12.33
C LYS A 24 -1.87 -6.90 11.10
N LEU A 25 -1.41 -8.07 10.65
CA LEU A 25 -0.62 -8.18 9.42
C LEU A 25 -1.47 -7.83 8.19
N ASN A 26 -2.72 -8.30 8.13
CA ASN A 26 -3.66 -7.92 7.08
C ASN A 26 -3.91 -6.40 7.08
N GLN A 27 -4.16 -5.81 8.25
CA GLN A 27 -4.34 -4.36 8.39
C GLN A 27 -3.12 -3.60 7.87
N ALA A 28 -1.91 -4.06 8.19
CA ALA A 28 -0.69 -3.41 7.73
C ALA A 28 -0.53 -3.43 6.20
N VAL A 29 -1.01 -4.48 5.50
CA VAL A 29 -1.06 -4.51 4.03
C VAL A 29 -1.99 -3.42 3.51
N PHE A 30 -3.21 -3.33 4.03
CA PHE A 30 -4.19 -2.31 3.61
C PHE A 30 -3.80 -0.87 4.00
N ASP A 31 -3.06 -0.70 5.09
CA ASP A 31 -2.49 0.59 5.47
C ASP A 31 -1.42 1.04 4.46
N VAL A 32 -0.59 0.10 3.98
CA VAL A 32 0.38 0.37 2.91
C VAL A 32 -0.31 0.66 1.58
N ASP A 33 -1.38 -0.06 1.22
CA ASP A 33 -2.19 0.24 0.04
C ASP A 33 -2.73 1.69 0.07
N SER A 34 -3.36 2.05 1.19
CA SER A 34 -3.88 3.39 1.42
C SER A 34 -2.78 4.46 1.30
N ALA A 35 -1.61 4.22 1.90
CA ALA A 35 -0.47 5.13 1.83
C ALA A 35 0.09 5.26 0.40
N TYR A 36 0.20 4.15 -0.33
CA TYR A 36 0.59 4.13 -1.74
C TYR A 36 -0.36 4.99 -2.57
N HIS A 37 -1.67 4.81 -2.43
CA HIS A 37 -2.66 5.57 -3.19
C HIS A 37 -2.62 7.07 -2.89
N VAL A 38 -2.40 7.47 -1.63
CA VAL A 38 -2.18 8.88 -1.27
C VAL A 38 -0.92 9.44 -1.96
N LEU A 39 0.18 8.70 -1.91
CA LEU A 39 1.46 9.11 -2.50
C LEU A 39 1.41 9.16 -4.04
N ALA A 40 0.70 8.22 -4.66
CA ALA A 40 0.57 8.07 -6.10
C ALA A 40 -0.52 8.98 -6.71
N SER A 41 -1.47 9.47 -5.91
CA SER A 41 -2.56 10.36 -6.33
C SER A 41 -2.13 11.52 -7.25
N PRO A 42 -1.04 12.28 -6.98
CA PRO A 42 -0.60 13.37 -7.85
C PRO A 42 0.13 12.91 -9.12
N MET A 43 0.49 11.63 -9.27
CA MET A 43 1.30 11.14 -10.39
C MET A 43 0.70 11.45 -11.77
N PRO A 44 -0.61 11.27 -12.03
CA PRO A 44 -1.19 11.57 -13.35
C PRO A 44 -0.98 13.03 -13.75
N ASP A 45 -1.16 13.96 -12.83
CA ASP A 45 -0.99 15.39 -13.09
C ASP A 45 0.49 15.79 -13.24
N VAL A 46 1.38 15.18 -12.46
CA VAL A 46 2.84 15.36 -12.63
C VAL A 46 3.29 14.83 -13.99
N MET A 47 2.84 13.63 -14.38
CA MET A 47 3.17 13.01 -15.67
C MET A 47 2.62 13.81 -16.86
N ALA A 48 1.47 14.47 -16.68
CA ALA A 48 0.87 15.37 -17.65
C ALA A 48 1.48 16.78 -17.65
N GLY A 49 2.46 17.06 -16.79
CA GLY A 49 3.11 18.38 -16.70
C GLY A 49 2.21 19.49 -16.13
N LYS A 50 1.16 19.13 -15.38
CA LYS A 50 0.22 20.08 -14.80
C LYS A 50 0.65 20.63 -13.44
N VAL A 51 1.70 20.05 -12.84
CA VAL A 51 2.23 20.47 -11.54
C VAL A 51 3.35 21.50 -11.75
N PRO A 52 3.16 22.77 -11.35
CA PRO A 52 4.19 23.80 -11.51
C PRO A 52 5.48 23.43 -10.77
N GLY A 53 6.62 23.77 -11.36
CA GLY A 53 7.93 23.52 -10.76
C GLY A 53 8.42 22.06 -10.81
N VAL A 54 7.60 21.13 -11.33
CA VAL A 54 8.00 19.74 -11.56
C VAL A 54 8.06 19.48 -13.06
N THR A 55 9.20 19.01 -13.55
CA THR A 55 9.36 18.61 -14.95
C THR A 55 10.09 17.27 -15.00
N LEU A 56 9.40 16.26 -15.50
CA LEU A 56 9.97 14.93 -15.70
C LEU A 56 10.38 14.74 -17.15
N THR A 57 11.59 14.23 -17.36
CA THR A 57 12.00 13.67 -18.65
C THR A 57 11.19 12.42 -18.98
N ASP A 58 11.17 12.01 -20.26
CA ASP A 58 10.44 10.79 -20.65
C ASP A 58 11.00 9.53 -19.98
N THR A 59 12.32 9.48 -19.75
CA THR A 59 12.96 8.43 -18.95
C THR A 59 12.45 8.42 -17.51
N GLN A 60 12.36 9.58 -16.86
CA GLN A 60 11.84 9.69 -15.49
C GLN A 60 10.35 9.31 -15.41
N LYS A 61 9.54 9.65 -16.42
CA LYS A 61 8.15 9.21 -16.50
C LYS A 61 8.05 7.69 -16.63
N ALA A 62 8.91 7.08 -17.46
CA ALA A 62 8.95 5.63 -17.60
C ALA A 62 9.32 4.94 -16.28
N ILE A 63 10.33 5.46 -15.57
CA ILE A 63 10.75 4.97 -14.25
C ILE A 63 9.61 5.12 -13.24
N ALA A 64 8.97 6.30 -13.16
CA ALA A 64 7.83 6.52 -12.25
C ALA A 64 6.69 5.53 -12.50
N LYS A 65 6.35 5.26 -13.75
CA LYS A 65 5.32 4.28 -14.12
C LYS A 65 5.70 2.87 -13.69
N ALA A 66 6.93 2.45 -13.99
CA ALA A 66 7.42 1.12 -13.62
C ALA A 66 7.45 0.94 -12.10
N ALA A 67 8.03 1.89 -11.37
CA ALA A 67 8.08 1.90 -9.91
C ALA A 67 6.68 1.80 -9.28
N SER A 68 5.74 2.60 -9.77
CA SER A 68 4.36 2.60 -9.29
C SER A 68 3.64 1.28 -9.60
N GLN A 69 3.83 0.74 -10.81
CA GLN A 69 3.24 -0.55 -11.20
C GLN A 69 3.80 -1.70 -10.36
N THR A 70 5.11 -1.72 -10.08
CA THR A 70 5.72 -2.74 -9.21
C THR A 70 5.15 -2.67 -7.81
N MET A 71 5.09 -1.47 -7.21
CA MET A 71 4.51 -1.29 -5.87
C MET A 71 3.05 -1.78 -5.81
N PHE A 72 2.24 -1.40 -6.79
CA PHE A 72 0.86 -1.85 -6.90
C PHE A 72 0.74 -3.38 -7.03
N ASN A 73 1.63 -4.02 -7.80
CA ASN A 73 1.64 -5.47 -7.94
C ASN A 73 1.99 -6.19 -6.63
N GLU A 74 2.94 -5.67 -5.84
CA GLU A 74 3.29 -6.24 -4.54
C GLU A 74 2.13 -6.13 -3.54
N ILE A 75 1.43 -4.99 -3.51
CA ILE A 75 0.22 -4.79 -2.71
C ILE A 75 -0.84 -5.82 -3.12
N GLN A 76 -1.18 -5.86 -4.41
CA GLN A 76 -2.22 -6.74 -4.94
C GLN A 76 -1.94 -8.22 -4.70
N SER A 77 -0.67 -8.64 -4.77
CA SER A 77 -0.25 -10.01 -4.47
C SER A 77 -0.59 -10.41 -3.03
N LEU A 78 -0.36 -9.51 -2.07
CA LEU A 78 -0.65 -9.76 -0.65
C LEU A 78 -2.14 -9.63 -0.36
N GLU A 79 -2.85 -8.67 -0.95
CA GLU A 79 -4.30 -8.55 -0.83
C GLU A 79 -5.02 -9.78 -1.39
N THR A 80 -4.64 -10.24 -2.58
CA THR A 80 -5.14 -11.50 -3.17
C THR A 80 -4.86 -12.69 -2.24
N SER A 81 -3.70 -12.71 -1.59
CA SER A 81 -3.39 -13.77 -0.61
C SER A 81 -4.32 -13.71 0.60
N ILE A 82 -4.62 -12.51 1.11
CA ILE A 82 -5.58 -12.30 2.22
C ILE A 82 -6.99 -12.74 1.81
N GLU A 83 -7.45 -12.34 0.63
CA GLU A 83 -8.77 -12.69 0.09
C GLU A 83 -8.94 -14.21 -0.07
N ASN A 84 -7.88 -14.90 -0.48
CA ASN A 84 -7.84 -16.36 -0.57
C ASN A 84 -7.71 -17.06 0.79
N GLY A 85 -7.63 -16.32 1.91
CA GLY A 85 -7.52 -16.87 3.26
C GLY A 85 -6.11 -17.35 3.63
N ASN A 86 -5.08 -16.98 2.87
CA ASN A 86 -3.70 -17.34 3.18
C ASN A 86 -3.18 -16.53 4.38
N SER A 87 -2.27 -17.13 5.15
CA SER A 87 -1.56 -16.42 6.21
C SER A 87 -0.50 -15.49 5.63
N ILE A 88 -0.36 -14.32 6.23
CA ILE A 88 0.63 -13.30 5.88
C ILE A 88 1.75 -13.38 6.89
N THR A 89 2.98 -13.21 6.42
CA THR A 89 4.16 -13.24 7.30
C THR A 89 4.57 -11.82 7.67
N GLN A 90 5.20 -11.69 8.84
CA GLN A 90 5.84 -10.43 9.23
C GLN A 90 6.89 -10.00 8.19
N THR A 91 7.65 -10.96 7.64
CA THR A 91 8.66 -10.69 6.60
C THR A 91 8.03 -10.07 5.35
N ALA A 92 6.91 -10.60 4.86
CA ALA A 92 6.22 -10.06 3.70
C ALA A 92 5.72 -8.63 3.94
N VAL A 93 5.15 -8.35 5.12
CA VAL A 93 4.73 -6.99 5.50
C VAL A 93 5.92 -6.04 5.58
N SER A 94 7.03 -6.48 6.19
CA SER A 94 8.24 -5.66 6.30
C SER A 94 8.90 -5.38 4.94
N ALA A 95 8.87 -6.36 4.03
CA ALA A 95 9.30 -6.18 2.64
C ALA A 95 8.44 -5.14 1.93
N LEU A 96 7.11 -5.25 2.03
CA LEU A 96 6.16 -4.30 1.45
C LEU A 96 6.36 -2.86 1.98
N GLN A 97 6.59 -2.71 3.28
CA GLN A 97 6.88 -1.40 3.90
C GLN A 97 8.21 -0.81 3.41
N THR A 98 9.22 -1.65 3.17
CA THR A 98 10.52 -1.24 2.62
C THR A 98 10.36 -0.78 1.17
N ASP A 99 9.55 -1.50 0.39
CA ASP A 99 9.23 -1.14 -0.99
C ASP A 99 8.46 0.18 -1.06
N LEU A 100 7.51 0.43 -0.14
CA LEU A 100 6.80 1.71 -0.04
C LEU A 100 7.77 2.87 0.26
N ALA A 101 8.68 2.71 1.21
CA ALA A 101 9.68 3.73 1.54
C ALA A 101 10.63 4.01 0.36
N SER A 102 11.00 2.96 -0.38
CA SER A 102 11.79 3.07 -1.61
C SER A 102 11.03 3.81 -2.70
N PHE A 103 9.73 3.53 -2.86
CA PHE A 103 8.85 4.22 -3.78
C PHE A 103 8.68 5.71 -3.42
N GLU A 104 8.51 6.04 -2.14
CA GLU A 104 8.46 7.43 -1.65
C GLU A 104 9.75 8.18 -1.99
N THR A 105 10.91 7.57 -1.70
CA THR A 105 12.22 8.14 -1.99
C THR A 105 12.43 8.35 -3.50
N CYS A 106 12.10 7.34 -4.29
CA CYS A 106 12.14 7.41 -5.75
C CYS A 106 11.27 8.57 -6.25
N TRP A 107 10.02 8.64 -5.80
CA TRP A 107 9.07 9.64 -6.27
C TRP A 107 9.47 11.06 -5.87
N ALA A 108 9.98 11.25 -4.65
CA ALA A 108 10.53 12.52 -4.21
C ALA A 108 11.71 12.96 -5.09
N GLY A 109 12.65 12.05 -5.38
CA GLY A 109 13.80 12.33 -6.22
C GLY A 109 13.44 12.66 -7.67
N LEU A 110 12.50 11.92 -8.27
CA LEU A 110 12.03 12.19 -9.62
C LEU A 110 11.42 13.59 -9.73
N LYS A 111 10.61 14.00 -8.75
CA LYS A 111 10.00 15.34 -8.72
C LYS A 111 11.01 16.48 -8.64
N THR A 112 12.21 16.23 -8.11
CA THR A 112 13.31 17.20 -8.04
C THR A 112 14.31 17.07 -9.19
N GLY A 113 14.03 16.20 -10.18
CA GLY A 113 14.86 16.01 -11.36
C GLY A 113 15.99 15.01 -11.20
N THR A 114 16.04 14.25 -10.10
CA THR A 114 17.02 13.17 -9.87
C THR A 114 16.41 11.80 -10.15
N THR A 115 17.24 10.76 -10.27
CA THR A 115 16.79 9.36 -10.35
C THR A 115 17.53 8.57 -9.27
N PRO A 116 16.97 8.48 -8.05
CA PRO A 116 17.62 7.75 -6.95
C PRO A 116 17.68 6.24 -7.23
N ASP A 117 18.70 5.56 -6.69
CA ASP A 117 18.82 4.10 -6.76
C ASP A 117 17.61 3.37 -6.15
N ALA A 118 16.92 4.02 -5.20
CA ALA A 118 15.67 3.53 -4.61
C ALA A 118 14.58 3.22 -5.66
N CYS A 119 14.61 3.86 -6.84
CA CYS A 119 13.70 3.54 -7.94
C CYS A 119 13.86 2.10 -8.47
N ALA A 120 15.03 1.50 -8.30
CA ALA A 120 15.32 0.12 -8.71
C ALA A 120 15.15 -0.90 -7.57
N ALA A 121 14.97 -0.44 -6.32
CA ALA A 121 14.89 -1.32 -5.14
C ALA A 121 13.48 -1.88 -4.89
N ILE A 122 12.44 -1.27 -5.46
CA ILE A 122 11.03 -1.64 -5.26
C ILE A 122 10.77 -3.05 -5.80
N GLY A 123 10.17 -3.92 -4.97
CA GLY A 123 9.89 -5.32 -5.32
C GLY A 123 11.11 -6.24 -5.23
N GLY A 124 12.27 -5.71 -4.81
CA GLY A 124 13.50 -6.47 -4.61
C GLY A 124 13.60 -7.15 -3.25
N SER A 125 12.69 -6.85 -2.32
CA SER A 125 12.76 -7.23 -0.90
C SER A 125 12.24 -8.66 -0.60
N LYS A 126 12.19 -9.55 -1.59
CA LYS A 126 11.52 -10.88 -1.49
C LYS A 126 12.33 -11.96 -0.80
#